data_AF-A0A498Q3S1-F1
#
_entry.id   AF-A0A498Q3S1-F1
#
_cell.length_a   1.000
_cell.length_b   1.000
_cell.length_c   1.000
_cell.angle_alpha   90.00
_cell.angle_beta   90.00
_cell.angle_gamma   90.00
#
_symmetry.space_group_name_H-M   'P 1'
#
loop_
_entity.id
_entity.type
_entity.pdbx_description
1 polymer ?
#
loop_
_entity_poly.entity_id
_entity_poly.type
_entity_poly.pdbx_seq_one_letter_code
_entity_poly.pdbx_strand_id
1 'polypeptide(L)'
;MFGYRAAQQVLGGSGWSIDPLTNPNARQAVHKAGSELLKRSMLFTDGDEHRRLRASVRDVFTPSVIEGLTAGVQSIAAAVIGHPPPGAVFDFMTDICLPLPLAVIAEWIGLDVQTSKLVGVHFVRDHPELGYDRSGCRQK
;
A
#
# COMPACT_ATOMS: atom_id res chain seq x y z
N MET A 1 8.45 -6.94 -27.14
CA MET A 1 7.86 -8.22 -26.71
C MET A 1 7.91 -8.26 -25.18
N PHE A 2 6.91 -7.68 -24.53
CA PHE A 2 6.73 -7.81 -23.08
C PHE A 2 5.75 -8.96 -22.84
N GLY A 3 6.05 -9.85 -21.89
CA GLY A 3 5.23 -11.03 -21.64
C GLY A 3 5.50 -11.62 -20.26
N TYR A 4 4.55 -12.41 -19.76
CA TYR A 4 4.59 -12.99 -18.42
C TYR A 4 5.92 -13.68 -18.07
N ARG A 5 6.46 -14.49 -18.99
CA ARG A 5 7.76 -15.16 -18.78
C ARG A 5 8.92 -14.17 -18.63
N ALA A 6 8.94 -13.10 -19.41
CA ALA A 6 9.97 -12.08 -19.29
C ALA A 6 9.86 -11.36 -17.93
N ALA A 7 8.64 -11.06 -17.47
CA ALA A 7 8.42 -10.50 -16.13
C ALA A 7 8.89 -11.45 -15.02
N GLN A 8 8.59 -12.75 -15.12
CA GLN A 8 9.07 -13.75 -14.14
C GLN A 8 10.59 -13.87 -14.11
N GLN A 9 11.25 -13.81 -15.28
CA GLN A 9 12.72 -13.84 -15.35
C GLN A 9 13.35 -12.63 -14.66
N VAL A 10 12.74 -11.45 -14.82
CA VAL A 10 13.20 -10.22 -14.17
C VAL A 10 12.95 -10.27 -12.66
N LEU A 11 11.71 -10.57 -12.25
CA LEU A 11 11.30 -10.50 -10.84
C LEU A 11 11.82 -11.69 -9.99
N GLY A 12 12.08 -12.84 -10.60
CA GLY A 12 12.58 -14.03 -9.92
C GLY A 12 14.10 -14.23 -9.99
N GLY A 13 14.79 -13.52 -10.89
CA GLY A 13 16.24 -13.62 -11.05
C GLY A 13 17.00 -12.66 -10.13
N SER A 14 18.25 -13.00 -9.78
CA SER A 14 19.14 -12.13 -9.00
C SER A 14 19.98 -11.17 -9.85
N GLY A 15 19.74 -11.12 -11.16
CA GLY A 15 20.45 -10.25 -12.11
C GLY A 15 19.92 -8.81 -12.15
N TRP A 16 18.86 -8.52 -11.41
CA TRP A 16 18.20 -7.22 -11.35
C TRP A 16 18.19 -6.73 -9.91
N SER A 17 18.63 -5.49 -9.73
CA SER A 17 18.71 -4.82 -8.44
C SER A 17 17.46 -3.98 -8.21
N ILE A 18 16.90 -4.04 -7.00
CA ILE A 18 15.82 -3.14 -6.58
C ILE A 18 16.38 -1.90 -5.87
N ASP A 19 17.69 -1.84 -5.60
CA ASP A 19 18.34 -0.64 -5.06
C ASP A 19 18.27 0.52 -6.07
N PRO A 20 17.49 1.57 -5.77
CA PRO A 20 17.30 2.69 -6.69
C PRO A 20 18.58 3.52 -6.88
N LEU A 21 19.59 3.39 -6.01
CA LEU A 21 20.89 4.04 -6.19
C LEU A 21 21.70 3.43 -7.34
N THR A 22 21.45 2.16 -7.66
CA THR A 22 22.07 1.46 -8.79
C THR A 22 21.42 1.79 -10.13
N ASN A 23 20.20 2.36 -10.11
CA ASN A 23 19.45 2.72 -11.31
C ASN A 23 19.61 4.22 -11.63
N PRO A 24 20.30 4.60 -12.72
CA PRO A 24 20.49 6.00 -13.08
C PRO A 24 19.17 6.75 -13.32
N ASN A 25 18.10 6.04 -13.71
CA ASN A 25 16.76 6.61 -13.93
C ASN A 25 15.96 6.80 -12.63
N ALA A 26 16.38 6.20 -11.52
CA ALA A 26 15.68 6.29 -10.24
C ALA A 26 16.24 7.38 -9.30
N ARG A 27 17.33 8.07 -9.69
CA ARG A 27 18.00 9.10 -8.88
C ARG A 27 17.07 10.21 -8.37
N GLN A 28 16.07 10.59 -9.16
CA GLN A 28 15.13 11.65 -8.77
C GLN A 28 14.17 11.18 -7.66
N ALA A 29 13.78 9.90 -7.65
CA ALA A 29 12.96 9.31 -6.58
C ALA A 29 13.77 9.16 -5.27
N VAL A 30 15.05 8.82 -5.38
CA VAL A 30 15.98 8.72 -4.24
C VAL A 30 16.07 10.03 -3.46
N HIS A 31 16.20 11.15 -4.17
CA HIS A 31 16.34 12.47 -3.55
C HIS A 31 15.12 12.87 -2.71
N LYS A 32 13.91 12.43 -3.09
CA LYS A 32 12.67 12.77 -2.37
C LYS A 32 12.43 11.91 -1.12
N ALA A 33 12.81 10.63 -1.15
CA ALA A 33 12.54 9.69 -0.06
C ALA A 33 13.57 9.76 1.09
N GLY A 34 14.72 10.40 0.88
CA GLY A 34 15.84 10.41 1.82
C GLY A 34 16.65 9.11 1.77
N SER A 35 17.94 9.20 1.40
CA SER A 35 18.84 8.06 1.17
C SER A 35 18.87 7.03 2.32
N GLU A 36 18.78 7.49 3.57
CA GLU A 36 18.83 6.62 4.75
C GLU A 36 17.54 5.83 5.00
N LEU A 37 16.39 6.35 4.58
CA LEU A 37 15.12 5.63 4.68
C LEU A 37 15.10 4.45 3.70
N LEU A 38 15.68 4.64 2.51
CA LEU A 38 15.76 3.62 1.47
C LEU A 38 16.65 2.45 1.92
N LYS A 39 17.83 2.74 2.46
CA LYS A 39 18.78 1.70 2.94
C LYS A 39 18.23 0.85 4.09
N ARG A 40 17.25 1.34 4.85
CA ARG A 40 16.65 0.64 5.99
C ARG A 40 15.38 -0.12 5.65
N SER A 41 14.96 -0.10 4.38
CA SER A 41 13.74 -0.74 3.92
C SER A 41 14.04 -1.97 3.07
N MET A 42 13.31 -3.06 3.31
CA MET A 42 13.38 -4.25 2.46
C MET A 42 12.92 -3.99 1.02
N LEU A 43 12.18 -2.89 0.76
CA LEU A 43 11.70 -2.55 -0.58
C LEU A 43 12.80 -2.03 -1.53
N PHE A 44 13.97 -1.65 -0.99
CA PHE A 44 15.04 -0.99 -1.74
C PHE A 44 16.42 -1.62 -1.46
N THR A 45 16.44 -2.84 -0.93
CA THR A 45 17.67 -3.57 -0.59
C THR A 45 17.62 -4.96 -1.22
N ASP A 46 18.80 -5.52 -1.53
CA ASP A 46 18.97 -6.81 -2.20
C ASP A 46 19.72 -7.82 -1.31
N GLY A 47 19.77 -9.08 -1.75
CA GLY A 47 20.66 -10.11 -1.18
C GLY A 47 20.41 -10.46 0.29
N ASP A 48 21.49 -10.56 1.07
CA ASP A 48 21.43 -10.91 2.50
C ASP A 48 20.74 -9.84 3.35
N GLU A 49 20.88 -8.57 2.99
CA GLU A 49 20.24 -7.46 3.70
C GLU A 49 18.71 -7.55 3.56
N HIS A 50 18.22 -7.76 2.34
CA HIS A 50 16.80 -8.03 2.09
C HIS A 50 16.30 -9.23 2.88
N ARG A 51 17.05 -10.35 2.87
CA ARG A 51 16.70 -11.56 3.64
C ARG A 51 16.61 -11.26 5.14
N ARG A 52 17.56 -10.51 5.70
CA ARG A 52 17.58 -10.13 7.10
C ARG A 52 16.37 -9.26 7.46
N LEU A 53 16.12 -8.19 6.70
CA LEU A 53 15.00 -7.27 6.95
C LEU A 53 13.63 -7.97 6.79
N ARG A 54 13.48 -8.81 5.75
CA ARG A 54 12.26 -9.61 5.54
C ARG A 54 12.04 -10.61 6.67
N ALA A 55 13.10 -11.22 7.21
CA ALA A 55 12.99 -12.15 8.34
C ALA A 55 12.40 -11.45 9.58
N SER A 56 12.73 -10.19 9.83
CA SER A 56 12.24 -9.42 10.98
C SER A 56 10.72 -9.26 11.05
N VAL A 57 10.01 -9.34 9.91
CA VAL A 57 8.55 -9.18 9.85
C VAL A 57 7.82 -10.46 9.44
N ARG A 58 8.54 -11.53 9.11
CA ARG A 58 7.97 -12.74 8.52
C ARG A 58 6.85 -13.35 9.38
N ASP A 59 7.05 -13.37 10.69
CA ASP A 59 6.18 -14.11 11.62
C ASP A 59 4.78 -13.49 11.74
N VAL A 60 4.65 -12.19 11.49
CA VAL A 60 3.34 -11.51 11.48
C VAL A 60 2.60 -11.65 10.14
N PHE A 61 3.25 -12.12 9.08
CA PHE A 61 2.64 -12.35 7.75
C PHE A 61 2.45 -13.85 7.43
N THR A 62 2.33 -14.71 8.45
CA THR A 62 2.05 -16.13 8.24
C THR A 62 0.57 -16.36 7.89
N PRO A 63 0.22 -17.42 7.13
CA PRO A 63 -1.18 -17.71 6.79
C PRO A 63 -2.10 -17.76 8.02
N SER A 64 -1.65 -18.37 9.11
CA SER A 64 -2.43 -18.46 10.36
C SER A 64 -2.67 -17.09 11.01
N VAL A 65 -1.69 -16.18 11.00
CA VAL A 65 -1.90 -14.81 11.52
C VAL A 65 -2.89 -14.06 10.63
N ILE A 66 -2.73 -14.14 9.31
CA ILE A 66 -3.64 -13.47 8.36
C ILE A 66 -5.07 -14.01 8.48
N GLU A 67 -5.25 -15.33 8.63
CA GLU A 67 -6.55 -15.94 8.88
C GLU A 67 -7.21 -15.38 10.15
N GLY A 68 -6.43 -15.18 11.21
CA GLY A 68 -6.86 -14.54 12.46
C GLY A 68 -7.37 -13.10 12.31
N LEU A 69 -6.94 -12.37 11.27
CA LEU A 69 -7.41 -11.00 11.00
C LEU A 69 -8.81 -10.94 10.39
N THR A 70 -9.36 -12.07 9.91
CA THR A 70 -10.60 -12.11 9.11
C THR A 70 -11.77 -11.42 9.80
N ALA A 71 -12.01 -11.73 11.08
CA ALA A 71 -13.11 -11.13 11.84
C ALA A 71 -12.94 -9.61 12.01
N GLY A 72 -11.71 -9.14 12.26
CA GLY A 72 -11.39 -7.72 12.36
C GLY A 72 -11.62 -7.00 11.04
N VAL A 73 -11.12 -7.55 9.93
CA VAL A 73 -11.33 -6.99 8.58
C VAL A 73 -12.81 -6.93 8.22
N GLN A 74 -13.61 -7.95 8.55
CA GLN A 74 -15.05 -7.95 8.34
C GLN A 74 -15.76 -6.84 9.14
N SER A 75 -15.38 -6.65 10.40
CA SER A 75 -15.90 -5.57 11.24
C SER A 75 -15.55 -4.20 10.66
N ILE A 76 -14.30 -4.00 10.24
CA ILE A 76 -13.85 -2.76 9.61
C ILE A 76 -14.61 -2.51 8.30
N ALA A 77 -14.75 -3.53 7.45
CA ALA A 77 -15.49 -3.42 6.20
C ALA A 77 -16.96 -3.04 6.44
N ALA A 78 -17.64 -3.67 7.40
CA ALA A 78 -19.01 -3.32 7.75
C ALA A 78 -19.14 -1.86 8.23
N ALA A 79 -18.17 -1.38 9.01
CA ALA A 79 -18.13 0.00 9.48
C ALA A 79 -17.86 1.00 8.34
N VAL A 80 -16.93 0.69 7.44
CA VAL A 80 -16.58 1.54 6.28
C VAL A 80 -17.74 1.61 5.29
N ILE A 81 -18.38 0.49 4.98
CA ILE A 81 -19.49 0.42 4.01
C ILE A 81 -20.70 1.21 4.54
N GLY A 82 -20.95 1.22 5.86
CA GLY A 82 -21.89 2.17 6.47
C GLY A 82 -23.38 2.00 6.13
N HIS A 83 -23.78 0.91 5.46
CA HIS A 83 -25.17 0.61 5.05
C HIS A 83 -25.93 1.82 4.46
N PRO A 84 -25.49 2.37 3.32
CA PRO A 84 -26.16 3.51 2.72
C PRO A 84 -27.60 3.16 2.33
N PRO A 85 -28.53 4.15 2.35
CA PRO A 85 -29.90 3.94 1.91
C PRO A 85 -29.94 3.37 0.48
N PRO A 86 -30.93 2.52 0.15
CA PRO A 86 -31.12 2.05 -1.22
C PRO A 86 -31.23 3.23 -2.20
N GLY A 87 -30.44 3.20 -3.27
CA GLY A 87 -30.42 4.26 -4.29
C GLY A 87 -29.57 5.48 -3.94
N ALA A 88 -28.89 5.50 -2.79
CA ALA A 88 -27.91 6.53 -2.50
C ALA A 88 -26.72 6.42 -3.47
N VAL A 89 -26.36 7.55 -4.08
CA VAL A 89 -25.16 7.68 -4.92
C VAL A 89 -23.98 8.01 -4.02
N PHE A 90 -22.88 7.29 -4.19
CA PHE A 90 -21.64 7.49 -3.46
C PHE A 90 -20.44 7.14 -4.36
N ASP A 91 -19.24 7.60 -4.00
CA ASP A 91 -18.02 7.31 -4.75
C ASP A 91 -17.34 6.09 -4.12
N PHE A 92 -17.44 4.95 -4.80
CA PHE A 92 -16.88 3.69 -4.31
C PHE A 92 -15.38 3.76 -4.02
N MET A 93 -14.62 4.57 -4.77
CA MET A 93 -13.18 4.70 -4.57
C MET A 93 -12.87 5.48 -3.29
N THR A 94 -13.46 6.66 -3.11
CA THR A 94 -13.17 7.52 -1.95
C THR A 94 -13.85 7.05 -0.68
N ASP A 95 -15.02 6.44 -0.80
CA ASP A 95 -15.86 6.12 0.34
C ASP A 95 -15.62 4.69 0.85
N ILE A 96 -15.04 3.79 0.02
CA ILE A 96 -14.80 2.38 0.39
C ILE A 96 -13.36 1.93 0.10
N CYS A 97 -12.90 1.97 -1.15
CA CYS A 97 -11.63 1.35 -1.55
C CYS A 97 -10.40 1.97 -0.89
N LEU A 98 -10.37 3.29 -0.71
CA LEU A 98 -9.28 3.99 -0.02
C LEU A 98 -9.33 3.81 1.50
N PRO A 99 -10.46 4.05 2.20
CA PRO A 99 -10.50 3.97 3.66
C PRO A 99 -10.34 2.55 4.20
N LEU A 100 -10.82 1.52 3.50
CA LEU A 100 -10.77 0.13 3.98
C LEU A 100 -9.34 -0.39 4.25
N PRO A 101 -8.41 -0.44 3.27
CA PRO A 101 -7.06 -0.96 3.51
C PRO A 101 -6.28 -0.10 4.52
N LEU A 102 -6.54 1.21 4.59
CA LEU A 102 -5.93 2.11 5.58
C LEU A 102 -6.40 1.81 7.00
N ALA A 103 -7.70 1.58 7.20
CA ALA A 103 -8.25 1.18 8.48
C ALA A 103 -7.72 -0.20 8.91
N VAL A 104 -7.63 -1.16 7.98
CA VAL A 104 -7.09 -2.49 8.25
C VAL A 104 -5.63 -2.43 8.70
N ILE A 105 -4.76 -1.73 7.96
CA ILE A 105 -3.35 -1.66 8.35
C ILE A 105 -3.18 -0.89 9.66
N ALA A 106 -3.90 0.21 9.86
CA ALA A 106 -3.83 1.00 11.09
C ALA A 106 -4.19 0.18 12.33
N GLU A 107 -5.30 -0.56 12.30
CA GLU A 107 -5.69 -1.48 13.38
C GLU A 107 -4.60 -2.52 13.62
N TRP A 108 -4.07 -3.12 12.54
CA TRP A 108 -3.07 -4.17 12.62
C TRP A 108 -1.74 -3.71 13.23
N ILE A 109 -1.28 -2.49 12.92
CA ILE A 109 -0.07 -1.90 13.54
C ILE A 109 -0.34 -1.16 14.86
N GLY A 110 -1.56 -1.25 15.39
CA GLY A 110 -1.93 -0.68 16.69
C GLY A 110 -2.00 0.85 16.71
N LEU A 111 -2.25 1.48 15.57
CA LEU A 111 -2.51 2.91 15.50
C LEU A 111 -3.93 3.21 15.99
N ASP A 112 -4.08 4.27 16.77
CA ASP A 112 -5.40 4.72 17.18
C ASP A 112 -6.24 5.22 15.98
N VAL A 113 -7.57 5.19 16.13
CA VAL A 113 -8.53 5.55 15.08
C VAL A 113 -8.38 7.01 14.62
N GLN A 114 -7.90 7.93 15.46
CA GLN A 114 -7.70 9.33 15.06
C GLN A 114 -6.43 9.48 14.20
N THR A 115 -5.38 8.74 14.55
CA THR A 115 -4.13 8.65 13.78
C THR A 115 -4.37 7.96 12.44
N SER A 116 -5.21 6.92 12.38
CA SER A 116 -5.62 6.25 11.12
C SER A 116 -6.28 7.24 10.14
N LYS A 117 -7.16 8.11 10.62
CA LYS A 117 -7.82 9.14 9.80
C LYS A 117 -6.81 10.16 9.25
N LEU A 118 -5.77 10.52 10.00
CA LEU A 118 -4.74 11.44 9.51
C LEU A 118 -3.92 10.86 8.36
N VAL A 119 -3.61 9.56 8.38
CA VAL A 119 -2.87 8.87 7.31
C VAL A 119 -3.65 8.88 6.00
N GLY A 120 -4.98 8.74 6.03
CA GLY A 120 -5.84 8.83 4.84
C GLY A 120 -6.15 10.25 4.37
N VAL A 121 -6.28 11.20 5.30
CA VAL A 121 -6.76 12.57 4.99
C VAL A 121 -5.62 13.49 4.54
N HIS A 122 -4.37 13.29 4.98
CA HIS A 122 -3.23 14.11 4.52
C HIS A 122 -2.69 13.65 3.16
N PHE A 123 -2.64 12.34 2.90
CA PHE A 123 -2.12 11.79 1.64
C PHE A 123 -2.92 12.24 0.41
N VAL A 124 -4.25 12.27 0.50
CA VAL A 124 -5.14 12.75 -0.57
C VAL A 124 -5.13 14.29 -0.70
N ARG A 125 -4.76 15.00 0.38
CA ARG A 125 -4.75 16.47 0.43
C ARG A 125 -3.44 17.07 -0.09
N ASP A 126 -2.32 16.40 0.14
CA ASP A 126 -0.98 16.86 -0.27
C ASP A 126 -0.60 16.46 -1.70
N HIS A 127 -1.35 15.52 -2.31
CA HIS A 127 -1.18 15.04 -3.68
C HIS A 127 -2.47 15.13 -4.51
N PRO A 128 -3.00 16.35 -4.76
CA PRO A 128 -4.22 16.54 -5.57
C PRO A 128 -4.08 16.01 -7.00
N GLU A 129 -2.86 15.83 -7.51
CA GLU A 129 -2.52 15.21 -8.79
C GLU A 129 -2.73 13.70 -8.85
N LEU A 130 -2.78 13.02 -7.69
CA LEU A 130 -3.16 11.61 -7.56
C LEU A 130 -4.65 11.48 -7.16
N GLY A 131 -5.35 12.61 -7.04
CA GLY A 131 -6.77 12.70 -6.75
C GLY A 131 -7.60 12.25 -7.96
N TYR A 132 -8.47 11.28 -7.71
CA TYR A 132 -9.51 10.88 -8.66
C TYR A 132 -10.37 12.11 -9.00
N ASP A 133 -10.45 12.44 -10.29
CA ASP A 133 -11.23 13.56 -10.80
C ASP A 133 -12.73 13.33 -10.54
N ARG A 134 -13.26 14.07 -9.56
CA ARG A 134 -14.69 14.09 -9.21
C ARG A 134 -15.59 14.56 -10.37
N SER A 135 -15.03 15.12 -11.45
CA SER A 135 -15.79 15.58 -12.60
C SER A 135 -16.11 14.46 -13.61
N GLY A 136 -15.44 13.30 -13.50
CA GLY A 136 -15.58 12.18 -14.42
C GLY A 136 -16.80 11.28 -14.20
N CYS A 137 -17.36 11.22 -12.97
CA CYS A 137 -18.53 10.40 -12.66
C CYS A 137 -19.85 11.13 -12.99
N ARG A 138 -19.90 11.73 -14.19
CA ARG A 138 -21.15 12.02 -14.89
C ARG A 138 -21.13 11.17 -16.15
N GLN A 139 -21.51 9.90 -16.04
CA GLN A 139 -21.93 9.15 -17.21
C GLN A 139 -23.30 8.53 -16.97
N LYS A 140 -24.27 9.21 -17.59
CA LYS A 140 -25.50 8.74 -18.27
C LYS A 140 -26.23 7.51 -17.74
#